data_AF-A0A2V7MTV7-F1
#
_entry.id   AF-A0A2V7MTV7-F1
#
_cell.length_a   1.000
_cell.length_b   1.000
_cell.length_c   1.000
_cell.angle_alpha   90.00
_cell.angle_beta   90.00
_cell.angle_gamma   90.00
#
_symmetry.space_group_name_H-M   'P 1'
#
loop_
_entity.id
_entity.type
_entity.pdbx_description
1 polymer ?
#
loop_
_entity_poly.entity_id
_entity_poly.type
_entity_poly.pdbx_seq_one_letter_code
_entity_poly.pdbx_strand_id
1 'polypeptide(L)'
;MTHDRPSKNEDEYFARRDAELLRQHRESARRSAAAIERKTHYMKCPKCGYDLITGDWDGVQIEQCTNCHGIWCDADEVKAILKRPTPTNNILARIFRAVAKGVTRS
;
A
#
# COMPACT_ATOMS: atom_id res chain seq x y z
N MET A 1 3.79 44.88 42.86
CA MET A 1 2.57 44.32 42.27
C MET A 1 2.71 42.81 42.31
N THR A 2 2.14 42.16 43.31
CA THR A 2 2.20 40.71 43.47
C THR A 2 1.35 40.09 42.37
N HIS A 3 2.00 39.44 41.41
CA HIS A 3 1.32 38.58 40.46
C HIS A 3 0.77 37.39 41.26
N ASP A 4 -0.52 37.45 41.56
CA ASP A 4 -1.24 36.40 42.24
C ASP A 4 -1.19 35.16 41.35
N ARG A 5 -0.49 34.13 41.82
CA ARG A 5 -0.35 32.88 41.09
C ARG A 5 -1.70 32.18 41.18
N PRO A 6 -2.39 31.91 40.06
CA PRO A 6 -3.74 31.38 40.10
C PRO A 6 -3.82 30.11 40.95
N SER A 7 -4.96 29.94 41.62
CA SER A 7 -5.17 28.90 42.63
C SER A 7 -4.83 27.50 42.08
N LYS A 8 -4.39 26.59 42.95
CA LYS A 8 -4.06 25.17 42.65
C LYS A 8 -5.08 24.42 41.77
N ASN A 9 -6.34 24.89 41.75
CA ASN A 9 -7.42 24.37 40.91
C ASN A 9 -7.24 24.67 39.41
N GLU A 10 -6.68 25.83 39.05
CA GLU A 10 -6.43 26.21 37.65
C GLU A 10 -5.29 25.38 37.05
N ASP A 11 -4.18 25.21 37.79
CA ASP A 11 -3.06 24.35 37.37
C ASP A 11 -3.50 22.90 37.13
N GLU A 12 -4.34 22.34 38.02
CA GLU A 12 -4.89 20.99 37.89
C GLU A 12 -5.88 20.89 36.71
N TYR A 13 -6.67 21.94 36.47
CA TYR A 13 -7.58 22.03 35.34
C TYR A 13 -6.83 22.00 34.01
N PHE A 14 -5.79 22.84 33.85
CA PHE A 14 -4.96 22.86 32.64
C PHE A 14 -4.26 21.53 32.43
N ALA A 15 -3.66 20.95 33.47
CA ALA A 15 -2.99 19.66 33.39
C ALA A 15 -3.95 18.53 32.93
N ARG A 16 -5.18 18.51 33.46
CA ARG A 16 -6.20 17.52 33.06
C ARG A 16 -6.65 17.72 31.61
N ARG A 17 -6.83 18.96 31.16
CA ARG A 17 -7.26 19.27 29.80
C ARG A 17 -6.18 18.94 28.78
N ASP A 18 -4.93 19.24 29.09
CA ASP A 18 -3.77 18.88 28.25
C ASP A 18 -3.59 17.37 28.15
N ALA A 19 -3.77 16.65 29.27
CA ALA A 19 -3.74 15.19 29.26
C ALA A 19 -4.87 14.59 28.41
N GLU A 20 -6.07 15.18 28.43
CA GLU A 20 -7.20 14.77 27.59
C GLU A 20 -6.92 15.02 26.10
N LEU A 21 -6.47 16.24 25.75
CA LEU A 21 -6.11 16.60 24.37
C LEU A 21 -5.02 15.67 23.83
N LEU A 22 -3.95 15.42 24.61
CA LEU A 22 -2.88 14.52 24.22
C LEU A 22 -3.39 13.09 23.97
N ARG A 23 -4.35 12.61 24.76
CA ARG A 23 -5.00 11.30 24.52
C ARG A 23 -5.76 11.29 23.20
N GLN A 24 -6.58 12.32 22.93
CA GLN A 24 -7.36 12.44 21.68
C GLN A 24 -6.45 12.47 20.44
N HIS A 25 -5.38 13.27 20.48
CA HIS A 25 -4.42 13.35 19.37
C HIS A 25 -3.73 12.00 19.12
N ARG A 26 -3.34 11.28 20.18
CA ARG A 26 -2.73 9.94 20.07
C ARG A 26 -3.69 8.91 19.48
N GLU A 27 -4.96 8.94 19.87
CA GLU A 27 -5.98 8.05 19.32
C GLU A 27 -6.23 8.33 17.83
N SER A 28 -6.35 9.59 17.45
CA SER A 28 -6.48 10.02 16.05
C SER A 28 -5.29 9.56 15.20
N ALA A 29 -4.06 9.76 15.70
CA ALA A 29 -2.85 9.31 15.03
C ALA A 29 -2.80 7.78 14.88
N ARG A 30 -3.22 7.03 15.91
CA ARG A 30 -3.30 5.56 15.83
C ARG A 30 -4.32 5.11 14.79
N ARG A 31 -5.48 5.77 14.71
CA ARG A 31 -6.53 5.45 13.74
C ARG A 31 -6.09 5.69 12.30
N SER A 32 -5.32 6.75 12.05
CA SER A 32 -4.81 7.06 10.71
C SER A 32 -3.58 6.23 10.32
N ALA A 33 -2.77 5.79 11.29
CA ALA A 33 -1.52 5.07 11.03
C ALA A 33 -1.71 3.81 10.17
N ALA A 34 -2.67 2.93 10.50
CA ALA A 34 -2.90 1.70 9.74
C ALA A 34 -3.36 1.96 8.30
N ALA A 35 -4.13 3.03 8.07
CA ALA A 35 -4.56 3.42 6.73
C ALA A 35 -3.38 4.01 5.93
N ILE A 36 -2.53 4.81 6.57
CA ILE A 36 -1.31 5.36 5.97
C ILE A 36 -0.36 4.23 5.59
N GLU A 37 -0.14 3.27 6.48
CA GLU A 37 0.69 2.09 6.25
C GLU A 37 0.21 1.31 5.02
N ARG A 38 -1.07 0.91 4.98
CA ARG A 38 -1.65 0.24 3.80
C ARG A 38 -1.47 1.03 2.51
N LYS A 39 -1.66 2.36 2.56
CA LYS A 39 -1.47 3.24 1.41
C LYS A 39 -0.01 3.30 0.94
N THR A 40 0.96 3.22 1.85
CA THR A 40 2.39 3.24 1.50
C THR A 40 2.84 1.98 0.76
N HIS A 41 2.15 0.86 0.95
CA HIS A 41 2.41 -0.41 0.25
C HIS A 41 1.59 -0.58 -1.04
N TYR A 42 0.65 0.31 -1.33
CA TYR A 42 -0.17 0.25 -2.54
C TYR A 42 0.68 0.42 -3.80
N MET A 43 0.46 -0.44 -4.81
CA MET A 43 1.25 -0.50 -6.05
C MET A 43 2.76 -0.70 -5.84
N LYS A 44 3.16 -1.27 -4.69
CA LYS A 44 4.55 -1.64 -4.42
C LYS A 44 4.72 -3.14 -4.47
N CYS A 45 5.80 -3.57 -5.11
CA CYS A 45 6.14 -4.98 -5.21
C CYS A 45 6.44 -5.56 -3.82
N PRO A 46 5.72 -6.61 -3.37
CA PRO A 46 6.00 -7.28 -2.09
C PRO A 46 7.40 -7.88 -1.99
N LYS A 47 8.02 -8.20 -3.13
CA LYS A 47 9.35 -8.83 -3.19
C LYS A 47 10.51 -7.84 -3.02
N CYS A 48 10.41 -6.64 -3.60
CA CYS A 48 11.53 -5.70 -3.63
C CYS A 48 11.17 -4.23 -3.37
N GLY A 49 9.91 -3.89 -3.13
CA GLY A 49 9.46 -2.55 -2.78
C GLY A 49 9.38 -1.53 -3.92
N TYR A 50 9.77 -1.90 -5.15
CA TYR A 50 9.67 -1.03 -6.33
C TYR A 50 8.23 -0.90 -6.84
N ASP A 51 7.97 0.13 -7.64
CA ASP A 51 6.67 0.35 -8.26
C ASP A 51 6.25 -0.79 -9.18
N LEU A 52 4.96 -1.13 -9.07
CA LEU A 52 4.24 -1.97 -10.02
C LEU A 52 3.66 -1.08 -11.13
N ILE A 53 3.69 -1.61 -12.35
CA ILE A 53 3.04 -1.01 -13.52
C ILE A 53 1.95 -1.94 -14.02
N THR A 54 0.80 -1.38 -14.38
CA THR A 54 -0.31 -2.15 -14.95
C THR A 54 -0.14 -2.25 -16.46
N GLY A 55 -0.18 -3.47 -17.01
CA GLY A 55 -0.21 -3.71 -18.44
C GLY A 55 -1.47 -4.46 -18.85
N ASP A 56 -1.93 -4.24 -20.08
CA ASP A 56 -3.00 -5.05 -20.68
C ASP A 56 -2.41 -6.29 -21.36
N TRP A 57 -2.92 -7.47 -20.96
CA TRP A 57 -2.53 -8.75 -21.50
C TRP A 57 -3.78 -9.44 -22.03
N ASP A 58 -4.03 -9.24 -23.32
CA ASP A 58 -5.19 -9.78 -24.02
C ASP A 58 -6.53 -9.34 -23.36
N GLY A 59 -6.61 -8.15 -22.78
CA GLY A 59 -7.81 -7.68 -22.05
C GLY A 59 -7.87 -8.12 -20.57
N VAL A 60 -6.78 -8.62 -20.01
CA VAL A 60 -6.60 -8.77 -18.55
C VAL A 60 -5.56 -7.76 -18.10
N GLN A 61 -5.93 -6.90 -17.16
CA GLN A 61 -4.98 -5.99 -16.52
C GLN A 61 -4.12 -6.80 -15.56
N ILE A 62 -2.81 -6.65 -15.64
CA ILE A 62 -1.86 -7.39 -14.80
C ILE A 62 -0.79 -6.42 -14.31
N GLU A 63 -0.42 -6.52 -13.05
CA GLU A 63 0.62 -5.70 -12.44
C GLU A 63 1.99 -6.38 -12.56
N GLN A 64 2.98 -5.64 -13.05
CA GLN A 64 4.35 -6.11 -13.19
C GLN A 64 5.32 -5.17 -12.47
N CYS A 65 6.27 -5.73 -11.72
CA CYS A 65 7.32 -4.96 -11.08
C CYS A 65 8.38 -4.51 -12.09
N THR A 66 8.73 -3.22 -12.06
CA THR A 66 9.75 -2.62 -12.93
C THR A 66 11.19 -3.05 -12.61
N ASN A 67 11.45 -3.59 -11.41
CA ASN A 67 12.79 -3.97 -10.97
C ASN A 67 13.01 -5.50 -11.00
N CYS A 68 12.20 -6.24 -10.23
CA CYS A 68 12.37 -7.68 -10.13
C CYS A 68 11.57 -8.48 -11.17
N HIS A 69 10.80 -7.79 -12.02
CA HIS A 69 9.97 -8.38 -13.08
C HIS A 69 8.90 -9.38 -12.60
N GLY A 70 8.65 -9.44 -11.28
CA GLY A 70 7.58 -10.25 -10.70
C GLY A 70 6.21 -9.76 -11.17
N ILE A 71 5.30 -10.71 -11.36
CA ILE A 71 3.93 -10.47 -11.81
C ILE A 71 2.98 -10.70 -10.62
N TRP A 72 2.05 -9.77 -10.45
CA TRP A 72 1.07 -9.77 -9.38
C TRP A 72 -0.32 -9.69 -10.01
N CYS A 73 -1.17 -10.63 -9.60
CA CYS A 73 -2.56 -10.72 -10.03
C CYS A 73 -3.45 -10.99 -8.83
N ASP A 74 -4.68 -10.48 -8.88
CA ASP A 74 -5.73 -10.89 -7.95
C ASP A 74 -6.40 -12.22 -8.37
N ALA A 75 -7.28 -12.73 -7.52
CA ALA A 75 -7.94 -14.00 -7.77
C ALA A 75 -8.87 -13.96 -9.00
N ASP A 76 -9.45 -12.80 -9.34
CA ASP A 76 -10.40 -12.67 -10.44
C ASP A 76 -9.67 -12.50 -11.78
N GLU A 77 -8.53 -11.81 -11.80
CA GLU A 77 -7.59 -11.76 -12.92
C GLU A 77 -7.06 -13.16 -13.26
N VAL A 78 -6.65 -13.94 -12.26
CA VAL A 78 -6.22 -15.34 -12.46
C VAL A 78 -7.35 -16.19 -13.03
N LYS A 79 -8.58 -16.05 -12.53
CA LYS A 79 -9.74 -16.74 -13.11
C LYS A 79 -10.01 -16.32 -14.55
N ALA A 80 -9.85 -15.03 -14.89
CA ALA A 80 -10.02 -14.52 -16.24
C ALA A 80 -8.98 -15.13 -17.20
N ILE A 81 -7.74 -15.28 -16.74
CA ILE A 81 -6.66 -15.97 -17.46
C ILE A 81 -7.01 -17.44 -17.70
N LEU A 82 -7.48 -18.15 -16.66
CA LEU A 82 -7.78 -19.59 -16.72
C LEU A 82 -9.03 -19.94 -17.56
N LYS A 83 -10.03 -19.06 -17.61
CA LYS A 83 -11.30 -19.31 -18.32
C LYS A 83 -11.20 -19.22 -19.84
N ARG A 84 -10.09 -18.73 -20.40
CA ARG A 84 -9.94 -18.52 -21.85
C ARG A 84 -9.45 -19.81 -22.52
N PRO A 85 -10.27 -20.46 -23.36
CA PRO A 85 -9.82 -21.61 -24.12
C PRO A 85 -9.07 -21.15 -25.38
N THR A 86 -8.13 -22.00 -25.82
CA THR A 86 -7.63 -22.16 -27.21
C THR A 86 -6.27 -21.53 -27.58
N PRO A 87 -5.63 -21.95 -28.70
CA PRO A 87 -4.49 -22.87 -28.70
C PRO A 87 -3.20 -22.21 -29.24
N THR A 88 -3.20 -20.91 -29.49
CA THR A 88 -2.14 -20.22 -30.25
C THR A 88 -1.51 -19.03 -29.51
N ASN A 89 -2.17 -18.46 -28.49
CA ASN A 89 -1.61 -17.36 -27.69
C ASN A 89 -1.72 -17.70 -26.21
N ASN A 90 -0.75 -18.48 -25.75
CA ASN A 90 -0.65 -18.91 -24.37
C ASN A 90 -0.20 -17.71 -23.51
N ILE A 91 -1.14 -16.96 -22.94
CA ILE A 91 -0.88 -15.80 -22.06
C ILE A 91 0.02 -16.21 -20.88
N LEU A 92 -0.13 -17.44 -20.37
CA LEU A 92 0.79 -18.02 -19.41
C LEU A 92 2.19 -18.16 -20.03
N ALA A 93 2.33 -18.63 -21.27
CA ALA A 93 3.63 -18.64 -21.94
C ALA A 93 4.22 -17.23 -22.18
N ARG A 94 3.40 -16.18 -22.37
CA ARG A 94 3.86 -14.78 -22.44
C ARG A 94 4.35 -14.29 -21.07
N ILE A 95 3.60 -14.57 -20.01
CA ILE A 95 3.96 -14.32 -18.61
C ILE A 95 5.26 -15.04 -18.26
N PHE A 96 5.31 -16.36 -18.49
CA PHE A 96 6.50 -17.19 -18.29
C PHE A 96 7.69 -16.70 -19.13
N ARG A 97 7.47 -16.25 -20.37
CA ARG A 97 8.53 -15.67 -21.20
C ARG A 97 8.99 -14.31 -20.69
N ALA A 98 8.11 -13.46 -20.18
CA ALA A 98 8.48 -12.18 -19.58
C ALA A 98 9.28 -12.37 -18.27
N VAL A 99 8.88 -13.34 -17.45
CA VAL A 99 9.59 -13.73 -16.22
C VAL A 99 10.91 -14.43 -16.53
N ALA A 100 10.95 -15.31 -17.54
CA ALA A 100 12.17 -16.01 -17.96
C ALA A 100 13.16 -15.12 -18.73
N LYS A 101 12.66 -14.11 -19.48
CA LYS A 101 13.48 -13.08 -20.13
C LYS A 101 13.78 -11.93 -19.17
N GLY A 102 14.31 -12.20 -17.97
CA GLY A 102 15.02 -11.17 -17.18
C GLY A 102 16.29 -10.63 -17.88
N VAL A 103 16.31 -10.57 -19.22
CA VAL A 103 17.44 -10.33 -20.10
C VAL A 103 16.93 -9.62 -21.36
N THR A 104 17.24 -8.32 -21.40
CA THR A 104 17.40 -7.45 -22.57
C THR A 104 16.18 -7.10 -23.43
N ARG A 105 15.78 -5.82 -23.37
CA ARG A 105 15.97 -4.92 -24.52
C ARG A 105 16.15 -3.48 -24.04
N SER A 106 17.06 -2.81 -24.75
CA SER A 106 17.63 -1.47 -24.57
C SER A 106 16.64 -0.35 -24.35
#